data_AF-A0AAV5VWN4-F1
#
_entry.id   AF-A0AAV5VWN4-F1
#
_cell.length_a   1.000
_cell.length_b   1.000
_cell.length_c   1.000
_cell.angle_alpha   90.00
_cell.angle_beta   90.00
_cell.angle_gamma   90.00
#
_symmetry.space_group_name_H-M   'P 1'
#
loop_
_entity.id
_entity.type
_entity.pdbx_description
1 polymer ?
#
loop_
_entity_poly.entity_id
_entity_poly.type
_entity_poly.pdbx_seq_one_letter_code
_entity_poly.pdbx_strand_id
1 'polypeptide(L)'
;CLAAANARVTFEKAEVIDHGDLKTTKKVAFQCPRECRVYTPTSTDYLRIVDDSDKLITSFTDLFKTPVKGPLELKGGNFSVINSAEGNPDFMLYIVQKDAGQSSLYNYNSPVYNTLQKVDASNQRFVTMISDTQGFRVSGLSGDLDKFNTTLYTVGADSVAKCRPVFTALSRDNAERTSFTISGPICTVDFGADQGTHVVTFGNDLNTQPSTAIGTSTVIVSPGHVGCAITGDQLYTNENTKNKDLPPYTVNIEDGSLPLKVFAEYSIQSLDAALEI
;
A
#
# COMPACT_ATOMS: atom_id res chain seq x y z
N CYS A 1 2.06 -25.85 10.01
CA CYS A 1 1.37 -24.59 9.69
C CYS A 1 1.75 -23.57 10.75
N LEU A 2 2.54 -22.55 10.39
CA LEU A 2 2.62 -21.35 11.22
C LEU A 2 1.24 -20.70 11.17
N ALA A 3 0.56 -20.61 12.32
CA ALA A 3 -0.64 -19.80 12.44
C ALA A 3 -0.17 -18.34 12.32
N ALA A 4 -0.53 -17.65 11.24
CA ALA A 4 -0.34 -16.22 11.15
C ALA A 4 -1.17 -15.60 12.29
N ALA A 5 -0.50 -15.09 13.32
CA ALA A 5 -1.18 -14.30 14.33
C ALA A 5 -1.71 -13.03 13.64
N ASN A 6 -3.01 -12.72 13.81
CA ASN A 6 -3.55 -11.42 13.42
C ASN A 6 -2.85 -10.38 14.31
N ALA A 7 -1.75 -9.82 13.83
CA ALA A 7 -0.97 -8.84 14.55
C ALA A 7 -1.11 -7.50 13.83
N ARG A 8 -1.44 -6.48 14.60
CA ARG A 8 -1.56 -5.11 14.11
C ARG A 8 -0.29 -4.70 13.38
N VAL A 9 -0.43 -4.04 12.24
CA VAL A 9 0.70 -3.55 11.47
C VAL A 9 1.10 -2.18 11.99
N THR A 10 2.29 -2.12 12.59
CA THR A 10 2.86 -0.87 13.11
C THR A 10 4.17 -0.58 12.40
N PHE A 11 4.20 0.54 11.69
CA PHE A 11 5.40 1.14 11.16
C PHE A 11 6.05 2.01 12.24
N GLU A 12 7.24 2.58 11.97
CA GLU A 12 7.92 3.39 12.98
C GLU A 12 7.08 4.58 13.44
N LYS A 13 6.37 5.23 12.51
CA LYS A 13 5.58 6.45 12.75
C LYS A 13 4.21 6.43 12.08
N ALA A 14 3.79 5.25 11.64
CA ALA A 14 2.46 5.04 11.09
C ALA A 14 1.90 3.71 11.59
N GLU A 15 0.59 3.57 11.53
CA GLU A 15 -0.11 2.38 12.01
C GLU A 15 -1.24 2.09 11.04
N VAL A 16 -1.47 0.80 10.77
CA VAL A 16 -2.67 0.36 10.10
C VAL A 16 -3.48 -0.50 11.04
N ILE A 17 -4.77 -0.17 11.12
CA ILE A 17 -5.77 -0.92 11.88
C ILE A 17 -6.75 -1.50 10.86
N ASP A 18 -7.10 -2.76 11.02
CA ASP A 18 -8.03 -3.44 10.12
C ASP A 18 -9.08 -4.28 10.86
N HIS A 19 -9.88 -5.01 10.08
CA HIS A 19 -10.90 -5.91 10.60
C HIS A 19 -10.37 -6.95 11.61
N GLY A 20 -9.11 -7.36 11.48
CA GLY A 20 -8.41 -8.27 12.38
C GLY A 20 -8.33 -7.74 13.80
N ASP A 21 -8.08 -6.44 13.96
CA ASP A 21 -7.99 -5.76 15.24
C ASP A 21 -9.32 -5.69 16.02
N LEU A 22 -10.45 -5.83 15.32
CA LEU A 22 -11.80 -5.84 15.90
C LEU A 22 -12.42 -7.25 15.94
N LYS A 23 -11.68 -8.32 15.60
CA LYS A 23 -12.24 -9.69 15.57
C LYS A 23 -12.84 -10.12 16.92
N THR A 24 -12.18 -9.76 18.03
CA THR A 24 -12.56 -10.17 19.39
C THR A 24 -13.04 -9.03 20.28
N THR A 25 -13.10 -7.80 19.75
CA THR A 25 -13.47 -6.58 20.50
C THR A 25 -14.22 -5.61 19.60
N LYS A 26 -15.15 -4.82 20.16
CA LYS A 26 -15.83 -3.74 19.42
C LYS A 26 -15.09 -2.41 19.48
N LYS A 27 -13.94 -2.36 20.17
CA LYS A 27 -13.12 -1.17 20.35
C LYS A 27 -11.65 -1.51 20.25
N VAL A 28 -10.92 -0.74 19.44
CA VAL A 28 -9.47 -0.83 19.28
C VAL A 28 -8.84 0.54 19.50
N ALA A 29 -7.86 0.62 20.40
CA ALA A 29 -7.18 1.86 20.72
C ALA A 29 -5.98 2.11 19.79
N PHE A 30 -5.71 3.38 19.52
CA PHE A 30 -4.50 3.87 18.85
C PHE A 30 -4.04 5.20 19.44
N GLN A 31 -2.78 5.54 19.22
CA GLN A 31 -2.16 6.70 19.85
C GLN A 31 -1.68 7.70 18.81
N CYS A 32 -1.92 8.98 19.12
CA CYS A 32 -1.32 10.12 18.45
C CYS A 32 -0.53 10.91 19.48
N PRO A 33 0.76 10.58 19.72
CA PRO A 33 1.57 11.26 20.73
C PRO A 33 1.70 12.77 20.47
N ARG A 34 1.64 13.15 19.19
CA ARG A 34 1.59 14.52 18.69
C ARG A 34 0.38 14.64 17.77
N GLU A 35 0.53 15.27 16.64
CA GLU A 35 -0.53 15.30 15.63
C GLU A 35 -0.44 14.04 14.75
N CYS A 36 -1.58 13.53 14.29
CA CYS A 36 -1.64 12.51 13.25
C CYS A 36 -2.56 12.95 12.11
N ARG A 37 -2.35 12.39 10.93
CA ARG A 37 -3.33 12.32 9.86
C ARG A 37 -3.93 10.94 9.80
N VAL A 38 -5.24 10.87 9.61
CA VAL A 38 -5.97 9.61 9.49
C VAL A 38 -6.64 9.51 8.14
N TYR A 39 -6.65 8.30 7.59
CA TYR A 39 -7.15 8.01 6.25
C TYR A 39 -7.89 6.68 6.27
N THR A 40 -8.99 6.60 5.53
CA THR A 40 -9.68 5.31 5.30
C THR A 40 -10.16 5.23 3.85
N PRO A 41 -10.03 4.05 3.21
CA PRO A 41 -10.74 3.72 1.98
C PRO A 41 -12.14 3.16 2.24
N THR A 42 -12.48 2.84 3.49
CA THR A 42 -13.73 2.21 3.86
C THR A 42 -14.79 3.26 4.16
N SER A 43 -15.91 3.25 3.43
CA SER A 43 -17.05 4.13 3.70
C SER A 43 -18.14 3.41 4.48
N THR A 44 -18.29 3.72 5.78
CA THR A 44 -19.36 3.16 6.62
C THR A 44 -19.70 4.01 7.85
N ASP A 45 -20.97 3.97 8.29
CA ASP A 45 -21.48 4.73 9.43
C ASP A 45 -21.36 3.99 10.78
N TYR A 46 -21.10 2.68 10.76
CA TYR A 46 -20.96 1.86 11.97
C TYR A 46 -19.53 1.81 12.52
N LEU A 47 -18.54 2.32 11.77
CA LEU A 47 -17.18 2.54 12.27
C LEU A 47 -16.97 4.02 12.57
N ARG A 48 -16.44 4.31 13.75
CA ARG A 48 -16.25 5.68 14.24
C ARG A 48 -14.94 5.81 14.98
N ILE A 49 -14.33 6.99 14.86
CA ILE A 49 -13.19 7.40 15.69
C ILE A 49 -13.73 8.21 16.86
N VAL A 50 -13.38 7.80 18.07
CA VAL A 50 -13.69 8.49 19.32
C VAL A 50 -12.41 8.88 20.06
N ASP A 51 -12.49 9.90 20.90
CA ASP A 51 -11.41 10.25 21.84
C ASP A 51 -11.43 9.34 23.08
N ASP A 52 -10.53 9.64 24.04
CA ASP A 52 -10.39 8.91 25.31
C ASP A 52 -11.64 8.98 26.20
N SER A 53 -12.52 9.94 25.97
CA SER A 53 -13.76 10.18 26.68
C SER A 53 -14.97 9.60 25.94
N ASP A 54 -14.75 8.75 24.94
CA ASP A 54 -15.74 8.16 24.04
C ASP A 54 -16.57 9.20 23.26
N LYS A 55 -16.07 10.43 23.15
CA LYS A 55 -16.72 11.45 22.33
C LYS A 55 -16.37 11.22 20.86
N LEU A 56 -17.41 11.26 20.02
CA LEU A 56 -17.27 11.13 18.57
C LEU A 56 -16.39 12.24 17.99
N ILE A 57 -15.34 11.84 17.30
CA ILE A 57 -14.49 12.71 16.49
C ILE A 57 -14.96 12.71 15.03
N THR A 58 -15.10 11.52 14.44
CA THR A 58 -15.57 11.37 13.06
C THR A 58 -16.15 9.96 12.80
N SER A 59 -16.94 9.81 11.73
CA SER A 59 -17.35 8.52 11.18
C SER A 59 -16.43 8.11 10.03
N PHE A 60 -16.41 6.81 9.67
CA PHE A 60 -15.66 6.37 8.49
C PHE A 60 -16.25 6.89 7.19
N THR A 61 -17.58 7.04 7.09
CA THR A 61 -18.24 7.71 5.95
C THR A 61 -17.74 9.14 5.74
N ASP A 62 -17.59 9.92 6.82
CA ASP A 62 -17.09 11.30 6.72
C ASP A 62 -15.58 11.34 6.44
N LEU A 63 -14.83 10.44 7.07
CA LEU A 63 -13.39 10.32 6.83
C LEU A 63 -13.08 9.92 5.40
N PHE A 64 -13.83 8.97 4.81
CA PHE A 64 -13.69 8.55 3.41
C PHE A 64 -13.84 9.71 2.42
N LYS A 65 -14.77 10.63 2.70
CA LYS A 65 -15.06 11.82 1.87
C LYS A 65 -14.03 12.94 2.03
N THR A 66 -13.10 12.81 2.96
CA THR A 66 -12.11 13.85 3.25
C THR A 66 -11.16 13.99 2.05
N PRO A 67 -10.94 15.22 1.53
CA PRO A 67 -10.10 15.42 0.36
C PRO A 67 -8.63 15.08 0.65
N VAL A 68 -7.94 14.52 -0.35
CA VAL A 68 -6.51 14.13 -0.26
C VAL A 68 -5.61 15.29 0.24
N LYS A 69 -5.90 16.53 -0.19
CA LYS A 69 -5.14 17.74 0.19
C LYS A 69 -5.59 18.38 1.51
N GLY A 70 -6.55 17.78 2.21
CA GLY A 70 -7.03 18.25 3.51
C GLY A 70 -7.46 17.09 4.40
N PRO A 71 -6.53 16.16 4.73
CA PRO A 71 -6.85 14.99 5.56
C PRO A 71 -7.30 15.39 6.96
N LEU A 72 -8.01 14.49 7.64
CA LEU A 72 -8.39 14.72 9.03
C LEU A 72 -7.13 14.71 9.90
N GLU A 73 -6.85 15.84 10.55
CA GLU A 73 -5.75 15.99 11.49
C GLU A 73 -6.27 15.83 12.93
N LEU A 74 -5.77 14.81 13.63
CA LEU A 74 -6.00 14.59 15.04
C LEU A 74 -4.90 15.24 15.85
N LYS A 75 -5.26 15.94 16.93
CA LYS A 75 -4.29 16.50 17.89
C LYS A 75 -3.75 15.40 18.82
N GLY A 76 -2.74 15.76 19.61
CA GLY A 76 -2.14 14.89 20.61
C GLY A 76 -3.17 14.25 21.53
N GLY A 77 -3.20 12.93 21.58
CA GLY A 77 -4.17 12.20 22.40
C GLY A 77 -4.21 10.69 22.15
N ASN A 78 -5.08 10.04 22.91
CA ASN A 78 -5.46 8.64 22.71
C ASN A 78 -6.82 8.60 22.03
N PHE A 79 -6.95 7.72 21.05
CA PHE A 79 -8.17 7.57 20.27
C PHE A 79 -8.55 6.10 20.19
N SER A 80 -9.76 5.83 19.73
CA SER A 80 -10.19 4.47 19.45
C SER A 80 -11.07 4.42 18.21
N VAL A 81 -10.97 3.32 17.47
CA VAL A 81 -12.00 2.93 16.51
C VAL A 81 -13.02 2.07 17.24
N ILE A 82 -14.29 2.44 17.14
CA ILE A 82 -15.42 1.66 17.65
C ILE A 82 -16.24 1.09 16.49
N ASN A 83 -16.70 -0.15 16.65
CA ASN A 83 -17.64 -0.82 15.76
C ASN A 83 -19.00 -0.96 16.46
N SER A 84 -20.00 -0.25 15.95
CA SER A 84 -21.37 -0.33 16.47
C SER A 84 -22.25 -1.35 15.74
N ALA A 85 -21.75 -2.05 14.72
CA ALA A 85 -22.48 -3.11 14.05
C ALA A 85 -22.39 -4.43 14.83
N GLU A 86 -23.38 -5.31 14.65
CA GLU A 86 -23.38 -6.64 15.26
C GLU A 86 -22.25 -7.53 14.71
N GLY A 87 -21.91 -7.39 13.43
CA GLY A 87 -20.83 -8.13 12.77
C GLY A 87 -19.43 -7.51 12.89
N ASN A 88 -18.44 -8.15 12.26
CA ASN A 88 -17.07 -7.66 12.11
C ASN A 88 -16.90 -7.19 10.65
N PRO A 89 -17.01 -5.88 10.39
CA PRO A 89 -16.89 -5.36 9.04
C PRO A 89 -15.46 -5.42 8.54
N ASP A 90 -15.29 -5.63 7.23
CA ASP A 90 -14.01 -5.38 6.57
C ASP A 90 -13.74 -3.88 6.57
N PHE A 91 -12.57 -3.47 7.07
CA PHE A 91 -12.15 -2.08 7.03
C PHE A 91 -10.64 -1.93 7.07
N MET A 92 -10.19 -0.73 6.74
CA MET A 92 -8.81 -0.29 6.94
C MET A 92 -8.79 1.16 7.44
N LEU A 93 -7.97 1.44 8.44
CA LEU A 93 -7.62 2.78 8.89
C LEU A 93 -6.11 2.92 8.88
N TYR A 94 -5.61 3.93 8.17
CA TYR A 94 -4.19 4.27 8.13
C TYR A 94 -3.96 5.57 8.89
N ILE A 95 -3.03 5.53 9.85
CA ILE A 95 -2.72 6.64 10.77
C ILE A 95 -1.24 7.00 10.57
N VAL A 96 -0.95 8.27 10.32
CA VAL A 96 0.41 8.77 10.09
C VAL A 96 0.74 9.87 11.10
N GLN A 97 1.76 9.67 11.92
CA GLN A 97 2.20 10.64 12.93
C GLN A 97 2.98 11.80 12.28
N LYS A 98 2.88 13.01 12.84
CA LYS A 98 3.55 14.22 12.33
C LYS A 98 5.07 14.15 12.30
N ASP A 99 5.66 13.36 13.19
CA ASP A 99 7.11 13.12 13.23
C ASP A 99 7.54 11.95 12.35
N ALA A 100 6.63 11.32 11.59
CA ALA A 100 6.97 10.53 10.41
C ALA A 100 7.66 11.46 9.40
N GLY A 101 9.00 11.57 9.48
CA GLY A 101 9.78 12.43 8.58
C GLY A 101 10.73 13.45 9.19
N GLN A 102 11.28 13.25 10.40
CA GLN A 102 12.28 14.20 10.93
C GLN A 102 13.60 14.27 10.12
N SER A 103 13.86 13.31 9.23
CA SER A 103 14.74 13.55 8.07
C SER A 103 13.88 14.13 6.97
N SER A 104 14.23 15.32 6.48
CA SER A 104 13.51 16.28 5.61
C SER A 104 12.90 15.77 4.29
N LEU A 105 12.63 14.48 4.14
CA LEU A 105 12.35 13.83 2.87
C LEU A 105 11.05 13.00 2.84
N TYR A 106 10.40 12.70 3.98
CA TYR A 106 9.40 11.63 3.97
C TYR A 106 8.13 11.92 4.81
N ASN A 107 6.93 11.82 4.19
CA ASN A 107 5.68 11.19 4.70
C ASN A 107 4.51 12.01 5.19
N TYR A 108 4.65 12.83 6.22
CA TYR A 108 3.44 13.42 6.82
C TYR A 108 2.63 14.23 5.80
N ASN A 109 3.33 14.90 4.86
CA ASN A 109 2.74 15.67 3.77
C ASN A 109 2.63 14.92 2.44
N SER A 110 3.08 13.67 2.37
CA SER A 110 2.92 12.86 1.17
C SER A 110 1.44 12.54 0.99
N PRO A 111 0.89 12.74 -0.21
CA PRO A 111 -0.54 12.51 -0.44
C PRO A 111 -0.86 11.01 -0.28
N VAL A 112 -1.99 10.76 0.38
CA VAL A 112 -2.59 9.44 0.53
C VAL A 112 -3.91 9.44 -0.23
N TYR A 113 -4.04 8.53 -1.18
CA TYR A 113 -5.25 8.33 -1.98
C TYR A 113 -5.96 7.09 -1.48
N ASN A 114 -7.29 7.14 -1.47
CA ASN A 114 -8.15 6.06 -0.98
C ASN A 114 -9.15 5.56 -2.05
N THR A 115 -9.02 6.07 -3.28
CA THR A 115 -9.85 5.72 -4.42
C THR A 115 -8.95 5.23 -5.53
N LEU A 116 -9.26 4.05 -6.07
CA LEU A 116 -8.50 3.44 -7.16
C LEU A 116 -8.77 4.21 -8.46
N GLN A 117 -7.79 5.01 -8.87
CA GLN A 117 -7.89 5.88 -10.03
C GLN A 117 -6.51 6.19 -10.62
N LYS A 118 -6.54 6.91 -11.75
CA LYS A 118 -5.37 7.63 -12.26
C LYS A 118 -5.07 8.80 -11.32
N VAL A 119 -3.92 8.76 -10.68
CA VAL A 119 -3.43 9.77 -9.75
C VAL A 119 -2.39 10.62 -10.44
N ASP A 120 -2.65 11.93 -10.51
CA ASP A 120 -1.64 12.93 -10.82
C ASP A 120 -0.86 13.25 -9.53
N ALA A 121 0.42 12.89 -9.57
CA ALA A 121 1.38 12.99 -8.50
C ALA A 121 2.49 14.00 -8.84
N SER A 122 2.23 14.93 -9.77
CA SER A 122 3.23 15.89 -10.22
C SER A 122 3.81 16.67 -9.05
N ASN A 123 5.14 16.79 -9.04
CA ASN A 123 5.92 17.38 -7.95
C ASN A 123 5.75 16.70 -6.59
N GLN A 124 5.45 15.40 -6.60
CA GLN A 124 5.46 14.55 -5.41
C GLN A 124 6.46 13.43 -5.63
N ARG A 125 7.35 13.21 -4.65
CA ARG A 125 8.21 12.03 -4.66
C ARG A 125 7.48 10.77 -4.25
N PHE A 126 6.59 10.91 -3.27
CA PHE A 126 5.83 9.81 -2.71
C PHE A 126 4.35 9.97 -2.97
N VAL A 127 3.72 8.87 -3.35
CA VAL A 127 2.27 8.71 -3.31
C VAL A 127 1.96 7.44 -2.56
N THR A 128 1.07 7.52 -1.58
CA THR A 128 0.53 6.33 -0.93
C THR A 128 -0.89 6.09 -1.42
N MET A 129 -1.20 4.85 -1.79
CA MET A 129 -2.55 4.38 -2.07
C MET A 129 -2.96 3.42 -0.95
N ILE A 130 -4.18 3.58 -0.46
CA ILE A 130 -4.82 2.66 0.47
C ILE A 130 -6.10 2.11 -0.16
N SER A 131 -6.45 0.86 0.17
CA SER A 131 -7.66 0.21 -0.31
C SER A 131 -8.28 -0.66 0.79
N ASP A 132 -9.61 -0.76 0.78
CA ASP A 132 -10.39 -1.67 1.61
C ASP A 132 -10.54 -3.06 0.95
N THR A 133 -9.93 -3.25 -0.23
CA THR A 133 -9.88 -4.52 -0.92
C THR A 133 -8.58 -5.27 -0.58
N GLN A 134 -8.49 -6.51 -1.06
CA GLN A 134 -7.36 -7.42 -0.76
C GLN A 134 -6.04 -7.01 -1.42
N GLY A 135 -6.06 -6.02 -2.31
CA GLY A 135 -4.91 -5.62 -3.10
C GLY A 135 -5.31 -4.60 -4.15
N PHE A 136 -4.32 -4.13 -4.90
CA PHE A 136 -4.55 -3.27 -6.05
C PHE A 136 -3.61 -3.64 -7.17
N ARG A 137 -4.08 -3.39 -8.38
CA ARG A 137 -3.27 -3.46 -9.58
C ARG A 137 -2.71 -2.08 -9.87
N VAL A 138 -1.40 -2.00 -10.02
CA VAL A 138 -0.73 -0.86 -10.63
C VAL A 138 -0.67 -1.14 -12.12
N SER A 139 -1.47 -0.42 -12.91
CA SER A 139 -1.64 -0.68 -14.34
C SER A 139 -0.90 0.30 -15.24
N GLY A 140 -0.25 1.31 -14.66
CA GLY A 140 0.57 2.24 -15.42
C GLY A 140 1.29 3.23 -14.51
N LEU A 141 2.56 3.49 -14.84
CA LEU A 141 3.40 4.55 -14.29
C LEU A 141 3.86 5.38 -15.48
N SER A 142 3.79 6.71 -15.42
CA SER A 142 4.21 7.56 -16.53
C SER A 142 4.68 8.92 -16.05
N GLY A 143 5.44 9.62 -16.90
CA GLY A 143 5.91 10.97 -16.63
C GLY A 143 7.43 11.10 -16.75
N ASP A 144 8.01 12.05 -16.00
CA ASP A 144 9.44 12.38 -16.02
C ASP A 144 10.28 11.39 -15.20
N LEU A 145 10.23 10.11 -15.57
CA LEU A 145 10.85 9.00 -14.83
C LEU A 145 12.30 8.70 -15.25
N ASP A 146 12.86 9.44 -16.22
CA ASP A 146 14.16 9.15 -16.83
C ASP A 146 15.37 9.36 -15.90
N LYS A 147 15.19 10.07 -14.79
CA LYS A 147 16.27 10.44 -13.87
C LYS A 147 16.41 9.51 -12.68
N PHE A 148 15.37 8.74 -12.36
CA PHE A 148 15.32 7.93 -11.15
C PHE A 148 14.55 6.64 -11.37
N ASN A 149 15.00 5.58 -10.72
CA ASN A 149 14.32 4.30 -10.73
C ASN A 149 13.07 4.40 -9.86
N THR A 150 11.90 4.32 -10.49
CA THR A 150 10.62 4.26 -9.76
C THR A 150 10.56 2.95 -8.97
N THR A 151 10.26 3.05 -7.68
CA THR A 151 10.16 1.90 -6.79
C THR A 151 8.81 1.86 -6.10
N LEU A 152 8.28 0.66 -5.86
CA LEU A 152 7.03 0.48 -5.13
C LEU A 152 7.23 -0.40 -3.92
N TYR A 153 6.50 -0.08 -2.87
CA TYR A 153 6.58 -0.71 -1.55
C TYR A 153 5.17 -1.02 -1.06
N THR A 154 5.02 -2.08 -0.29
CA THR A 154 3.74 -2.48 0.33
C THR A 154 3.56 -1.88 1.72
N VAL A 155 4.08 -0.68 1.94
CA VAL A 155 4.06 0.01 3.23
C VAL A 155 3.66 1.46 3.05
N GLY A 156 3.43 2.15 4.15
CA GLY A 156 3.38 3.60 4.18
C GLY A 156 4.73 4.21 3.79
N ALA A 157 4.70 5.45 3.32
CA ALA A 157 5.89 6.15 2.89
C ALA A 157 6.96 6.24 4.02
N ASP A 158 6.55 6.17 5.29
CA ASP A 158 7.43 6.21 6.47
C ASP A 158 8.30 5.01 6.70
N SER A 159 8.00 3.92 6.00
CA SER A 159 8.79 2.72 6.06
C SER A 159 9.57 2.43 4.78
N VAL A 160 9.47 3.28 3.75
CA VAL A 160 10.18 3.08 2.47
C VAL A 160 11.70 2.90 2.66
N ALA A 161 12.32 3.67 3.55
CA ALA A 161 13.77 3.56 3.82
C ALA A 161 14.19 2.28 4.59
N LYS A 162 13.22 1.55 5.15
CA LYS A 162 13.43 0.36 6.01
C LYS A 162 12.90 -0.93 5.38
N CYS A 163 12.21 -0.82 4.27
CA CYS A 163 11.60 -1.92 3.56
C CYS A 163 12.25 -2.08 2.18
N ARG A 164 12.36 -3.33 1.72
CA ARG A 164 12.73 -3.59 0.33
C ARG A 164 11.53 -3.31 -0.57
N PRO A 165 11.75 -2.75 -1.77
CA PRO A 165 10.68 -2.57 -2.74
C PRO A 165 10.16 -3.91 -3.26
N VAL A 166 8.87 -3.98 -3.54
CA VAL A 166 8.26 -5.07 -4.33
C VAL A 166 8.47 -4.90 -5.83
N PHE A 167 8.80 -3.69 -6.26
CA PHE A 167 9.08 -3.40 -7.65
C PHE A 167 10.14 -2.32 -7.77
N THR A 168 11.08 -2.49 -8.69
CA THR A 168 12.04 -1.46 -9.07
C THR A 168 12.17 -1.42 -10.58
N ALA A 169 11.75 -0.29 -11.16
CA ALA A 169 11.95 0.00 -12.57
C ALA A 169 13.42 0.25 -12.86
N LEU A 170 13.96 -0.35 -13.93
CA LEU A 170 15.32 -0.09 -14.40
C LEU A 170 15.38 1.07 -15.41
N SER A 171 14.25 1.43 -16.01
CA SER A 171 14.12 2.57 -16.92
C SER A 171 12.67 3.09 -16.93
N ARG A 172 12.47 4.27 -17.53
CA ARG A 172 11.13 4.82 -17.79
C ARG A 172 10.27 3.90 -18.63
N ASP A 173 10.78 3.40 -19.75
CA ASP A 173 10.04 2.49 -20.63
C ASP A 173 9.55 1.25 -19.87
N ASN A 174 10.31 0.80 -18.87
CA ASN A 174 9.95 -0.34 -18.05
C ASN A 174 8.82 0.00 -17.07
N ALA A 175 8.90 1.17 -16.43
CA ALA A 175 7.82 1.66 -15.58
C ALA A 175 6.51 1.81 -16.37
N GLU A 176 6.57 2.37 -17.60
CA GLU A 176 5.40 2.59 -18.46
C GLU A 176 4.77 1.31 -19.01
N ARG A 177 5.57 0.25 -19.21
CA ARG A 177 5.11 -1.02 -19.79
C ARG A 177 4.83 -2.12 -18.75
N THR A 178 5.10 -1.87 -17.48
CA THR A 178 4.87 -2.85 -16.43
C THR A 178 3.51 -2.65 -15.77
N SER A 179 2.78 -3.75 -15.58
CA SER A 179 1.63 -3.82 -14.69
C SER A 179 1.86 -4.93 -13.65
N PHE A 180 1.43 -4.70 -12.42
CA PHE A 180 1.63 -5.66 -11.35
C PHE A 180 0.54 -5.55 -10.30
N THR A 181 0.33 -6.66 -9.61
CA THR A 181 -0.65 -6.76 -8.54
C THR A 181 0.09 -6.75 -7.22
N ILE A 182 -0.37 -5.90 -6.31
CA ILE A 182 0.11 -5.85 -4.94
C ILE A 182 -0.94 -6.50 -4.04
N SER A 183 -0.52 -7.49 -3.26
CA SER A 183 -1.35 -8.17 -2.28
C SER A 183 -1.23 -7.50 -0.92
N GLY A 184 -2.04 -6.48 -0.69
CA GLY A 184 -2.10 -5.76 0.58
C GLY A 184 -2.92 -4.48 0.46
N PRO A 185 -3.37 -3.91 1.60
CA PRO A 185 -4.25 -2.75 1.59
C PRO A 185 -3.50 -1.41 1.47
N ILE A 186 -2.17 -1.40 1.43
CA ILE A 186 -1.35 -0.18 1.33
C ILE A 186 -0.19 -0.34 0.35
N CYS A 187 0.05 0.70 -0.44
CA CYS A 187 1.22 0.81 -1.31
C CYS A 187 1.73 2.23 -1.38
N THR A 188 3.05 2.37 -1.35
CA THR A 188 3.71 3.63 -1.66
C THR A 188 4.53 3.50 -2.94
N VAL A 189 4.36 4.47 -3.83
CA VAL A 189 5.22 4.70 -4.99
C VAL A 189 6.27 5.74 -4.60
N ASP A 190 7.55 5.43 -4.78
CA ASP A 190 8.67 6.39 -4.76
C ASP A 190 9.10 6.64 -6.21
N PHE A 191 8.81 7.83 -6.72
CA PHE A 191 9.24 8.27 -8.05
C PHE A 191 10.73 8.65 -8.09
N GLY A 192 11.40 8.68 -6.95
CA GLY A 192 12.83 9.01 -6.80
C GLY A 192 13.15 10.51 -6.84
N ALA A 193 12.26 11.35 -7.37
CA ALA A 193 12.33 12.80 -7.31
C ALA A 193 11.01 13.44 -6.89
N ASP A 194 11.08 14.65 -6.33
CA ASP A 194 9.95 15.49 -5.95
C ASP A 194 9.60 16.56 -6.99
N GLN A 195 10.20 16.50 -8.19
CA GLN A 195 9.97 17.45 -9.28
C GLN A 195 9.63 16.70 -10.57
N GLY A 196 8.73 17.29 -11.36
CA GLY A 196 8.33 16.75 -12.67
C GLY A 196 6.90 16.25 -12.70
N THR A 197 6.48 15.80 -13.87
CA THR A 197 5.18 15.15 -14.05
C THR A 197 5.28 13.70 -13.61
N HIS A 198 4.48 13.29 -12.64
CA HIS A 198 4.38 11.89 -12.21
C HIS A 198 2.92 11.47 -12.24
N VAL A 199 2.65 10.31 -12.82
CA VAL A 199 1.31 9.75 -12.88
C VAL A 199 1.37 8.27 -12.60
N VAL A 200 0.49 7.79 -11.74
CA VAL A 200 0.31 6.37 -11.45
C VAL A 200 -1.17 6.02 -11.58
N THR A 201 -1.47 4.85 -12.14
CA THR A 201 -2.84 4.35 -12.27
C THR A 201 -3.02 3.11 -11.41
N PHE A 202 -3.98 3.19 -10.50
CA PHE A 202 -4.40 2.09 -9.64
C PHE A 202 -5.76 1.54 -10.10
N GLY A 203 -5.93 0.23 -10.02
CA GLY A 203 -7.19 -0.47 -10.30
C GLY A 203 -7.42 -1.64 -9.34
N ASN A 204 -8.63 -2.20 -9.36
CA ASN A 204 -9.04 -3.35 -8.53
C ASN A 204 -9.07 -4.68 -9.30
N ASP A 205 -8.74 -4.68 -10.59
CA ASP A 205 -8.73 -5.90 -11.38
C ASP A 205 -7.47 -6.72 -11.09
N LEU A 206 -7.58 -7.57 -10.07
CA LEU A 206 -6.53 -8.52 -9.68
C LEU A 206 -6.48 -9.76 -10.60
N ASN A 207 -7.48 -9.94 -11.48
CA ASN A 207 -7.60 -11.10 -12.36
C ASN A 207 -6.90 -10.89 -13.71
N THR A 208 -6.61 -9.64 -14.08
CA THR A 208 -5.74 -9.37 -15.22
C THR A 208 -4.32 -9.82 -14.91
N GLN A 209 -3.74 -10.57 -15.85
CA GLN A 209 -2.34 -11.01 -15.78
C GLN A 209 -1.41 -9.80 -15.62
N PRO A 210 -0.61 -9.76 -14.53
CA PRO A 210 0.43 -8.76 -14.40
C PRO A 210 1.51 -9.02 -15.46
N SER A 211 2.14 -7.95 -15.94
CA SER A 211 3.03 -8.01 -17.10
C SER A 211 4.26 -7.13 -16.94
N THR A 212 5.41 -7.57 -17.44
CA THR A 212 6.62 -6.72 -17.59
C THR A 212 7.28 -6.99 -18.95
N ALA A 213 8.24 -6.15 -19.35
CA ALA A 213 9.05 -6.38 -20.55
C ALA A 213 10.29 -7.25 -20.22
N ILE A 214 11.01 -7.77 -21.22
CA ILE A 214 12.29 -8.48 -21.00
C ILE A 214 13.43 -7.50 -20.66
N GLY A 215 14.25 -7.88 -19.67
CA GLY A 215 15.54 -7.24 -19.33
C GLY A 215 15.43 -6.14 -18.27
N THR A 216 14.29 -6.06 -17.58
CA THR A 216 13.70 -4.74 -17.35
C THR A 216 12.77 -4.66 -16.15
N SER A 217 13.25 -5.05 -14.97
CA SER A 217 12.81 -4.65 -13.60
C SER A 217 12.96 -5.82 -12.62
N THR A 218 13.16 -5.52 -11.34
CA THR A 218 12.99 -6.54 -10.28
C THR A 218 11.55 -6.50 -9.80
N VAL A 219 10.87 -7.65 -9.84
CA VAL A 219 9.48 -7.81 -9.39
C VAL A 219 9.47 -8.86 -8.29
N ILE A 220 9.17 -8.46 -7.07
CA ILE A 220 8.98 -9.37 -5.94
C ILE A 220 7.49 -9.51 -5.68
N VAL A 221 6.94 -10.67 -6.01
CA VAL A 221 5.54 -11.01 -5.73
C VAL A 221 5.53 -11.85 -4.46
N SER A 222 5.11 -11.26 -3.34
CA SER A 222 4.81 -12.00 -2.13
C SER A 222 3.58 -11.41 -1.43
N PRO A 223 2.69 -12.24 -0.88
CA PRO A 223 1.61 -11.74 -0.03
C PRO A 223 2.18 -11.03 1.21
N GLY A 224 1.59 -9.90 1.59
CA GLY A 224 1.94 -9.17 2.82
C GLY A 224 3.02 -8.10 2.64
N HIS A 225 3.73 -7.79 3.74
CA HIS A 225 4.76 -6.75 3.79
C HIS A 225 6.10 -7.29 3.34
N VAL A 226 6.32 -7.25 2.04
CA VAL A 226 7.57 -7.71 1.45
C VAL A 226 8.71 -6.80 1.88
N GLY A 227 9.80 -7.40 2.35
CA GLY A 227 11.08 -6.72 2.46
C GLY A 227 11.28 -5.80 3.65
N CYS A 228 10.28 -5.58 4.51
CA CYS A 228 10.50 -4.88 5.76
C CYS A 228 11.23 -5.79 6.74
N ALA A 229 12.27 -5.29 7.40
CA ALA A 229 12.77 -5.94 8.60
C ALA A 229 11.68 -5.82 9.67
N ILE A 230 10.75 -6.76 9.69
CA ILE A 230 9.63 -6.74 10.63
C ILE A 230 10.20 -6.89 12.03
N THR A 231 10.03 -5.87 12.88
CA THR A 231 10.08 -6.06 14.32
C THR A 231 8.81 -6.80 14.74
N GLY A 232 8.78 -8.14 14.60
CA GLY A 232 7.72 -9.03 15.15
C GLY A 232 6.85 -9.77 14.13
N ASP A 233 5.89 -10.55 14.64
CA ASP A 233 4.96 -11.44 13.89
C ASP A 233 3.86 -10.69 13.10
N GLN A 234 4.13 -9.50 12.57
CA GLN A 234 3.14 -8.62 11.95
C GLN A 234 2.95 -8.92 10.46
N LEU A 235 1.89 -9.64 10.12
CA LEU A 235 1.42 -9.85 8.74
C LEU A 235 -0.07 -9.51 8.67
N TYR A 236 -0.49 -8.84 7.59
CA TYR A 236 -1.91 -8.85 7.24
C TYR A 236 -2.35 -10.29 7.04
N THR A 237 -3.38 -10.71 7.77
CA THR A 237 -4.10 -11.92 7.42
C THR A 237 -5.00 -11.60 6.23
N ASN A 238 -4.44 -11.69 5.03
CA ASN A 238 -5.27 -11.79 3.85
C ASN A 238 -5.72 -13.25 3.71
N GLU A 239 -6.68 -13.66 4.55
CA GLU A 239 -7.24 -15.03 4.55
C GLU A 239 -7.85 -15.40 3.17
N ASN A 240 -8.12 -14.40 2.33
CA ASN A 240 -8.83 -14.54 1.07
C ASN A 240 -7.92 -14.64 -0.17
N THR A 241 -6.65 -14.19 -0.12
CA THR A 241 -5.71 -14.50 -1.21
C THR A 241 -5.07 -15.86 -0.95
N LYS A 242 -5.78 -16.92 -1.32
CA LYS A 242 -5.08 -18.15 -1.68
C LYS A 242 -4.29 -17.79 -2.95
N ASN A 243 -2.97 -17.67 -2.83
CA ASN A 243 -2.03 -17.48 -3.97
C ASN A 243 -2.28 -18.42 -5.17
N LYS A 244 -3.08 -19.47 -5.00
CA LYS A 244 -3.52 -20.39 -6.04
C LYS A 244 -4.40 -19.75 -7.11
N ASP A 245 -5.10 -18.65 -6.81
CA ASP A 245 -6.10 -18.06 -7.70
C ASP A 245 -5.60 -16.81 -8.45
N LEU A 246 -4.37 -16.35 -8.19
CA LEU A 246 -3.78 -15.25 -8.95
C LEU A 246 -3.30 -15.74 -10.33
N PRO A 247 -3.55 -14.97 -11.39
CA PRO A 247 -3.10 -15.33 -12.73
C PRO A 247 -1.57 -15.33 -12.81
N PRO A 248 -0.96 -16.16 -13.68
CA PRO A 248 0.49 -16.18 -13.86
C PRO A 248 0.99 -14.81 -14.34
N TYR A 249 2.23 -14.48 -13.99
CA TYR A 249 2.89 -13.27 -14.47
C TYR A 249 3.30 -13.47 -15.92
N THR A 250 3.21 -12.44 -16.77
CA THR A 250 3.58 -12.57 -18.18
C THR A 250 4.74 -11.64 -18.52
N VAL A 251 5.80 -12.18 -19.12
CA VAL A 251 6.88 -11.37 -19.69
C VAL A 251 6.61 -11.19 -21.19
N ASN A 252 6.45 -9.94 -21.60
CA ASN A 252 6.23 -9.59 -23.00
C ASN A 252 7.59 -9.50 -23.72
N ILE A 253 7.69 -10.19 -24.85
CA ILE A 253 8.88 -10.29 -25.69
C ILE A 253 8.54 -9.73 -27.08
N GLU A 254 9.51 -9.22 -27.86
CA GLU A 254 9.21 -8.55 -29.15
C GLU A 254 8.39 -9.44 -30.12
N ASP A 255 8.54 -10.77 -30.03
CA ASP A 255 7.86 -11.76 -30.88
C ASP A 255 6.84 -12.66 -30.13
N GLY A 256 6.38 -12.28 -28.93
CA GLY A 256 5.39 -13.09 -28.19
C GLY A 256 5.25 -12.75 -26.70
N SER A 257 4.76 -13.72 -25.93
CA SER A 257 4.68 -13.61 -24.48
C SER A 257 5.07 -14.92 -23.80
N LEU A 258 5.82 -14.83 -22.71
CA LEU A 258 6.21 -15.97 -21.88
C LEU A 258 5.42 -15.92 -20.57
N PRO A 259 4.50 -16.87 -20.32
CA PRO A 259 3.84 -16.97 -19.03
C PRO A 259 4.80 -17.57 -17.99
N LEU A 260 5.03 -16.84 -16.91
CA LEU A 260 5.84 -17.22 -15.76
C LEU A 260 4.95 -17.37 -14.53
N LYS A 261 4.91 -18.60 -13.99
CA LYS A 261 4.21 -18.85 -12.73
C LYS A 261 5.20 -18.72 -11.59
N VAL A 262 5.20 -17.55 -10.96
CA VAL A 262 6.14 -17.22 -9.90
C VAL A 262 5.60 -17.70 -8.56
N PHE A 263 6.42 -18.46 -7.82
CA PHE A 263 6.10 -18.93 -6.48
C PHE A 263 7.05 -18.37 -5.39
N ALA A 264 7.98 -17.46 -5.75
CA ALA A 264 9.01 -16.92 -4.85
C ALA A 264 9.51 -15.52 -5.29
N GLU A 265 10.40 -14.91 -4.50
CA GLU A 265 11.13 -13.68 -4.87
C GLU A 265 12.00 -13.95 -6.12
N TYR A 266 11.95 -13.08 -7.14
CA TYR A 266 12.75 -13.24 -8.36
C TYR A 266 13.14 -11.89 -8.98
N SER A 267 14.18 -11.90 -9.80
CA SER A 267 14.63 -10.75 -10.59
C SER A 267 14.92 -11.27 -11.99
N ILE A 268 14.28 -10.71 -13.02
CA ILE A 268 14.54 -11.09 -14.42
C ILE A 268 15.56 -10.13 -15.00
N GLN A 269 16.80 -10.58 -15.11
CA GLN A 269 17.93 -9.77 -15.61
C GLN A 269 18.18 -9.97 -17.12
N SER A 270 17.77 -11.10 -17.70
CA SER A 270 17.90 -11.41 -19.13
C SER A 270 16.83 -12.41 -19.59
N LEU A 271 16.67 -12.56 -20.92
CA LEU A 271 15.80 -13.57 -21.52
C LEU A 271 16.26 -14.99 -21.16
N ASP A 272 17.57 -15.24 -21.20
CA ASP A 272 18.15 -16.55 -20.88
C ASP A 272 17.86 -16.94 -19.41
N ALA A 273 17.96 -15.98 -18.48
CA ALA A 273 17.61 -16.19 -17.08
C ALA A 273 16.11 -16.44 -16.86
N ALA A 274 15.23 -15.95 -17.73
CA ALA A 274 13.79 -16.19 -17.65
C ALA A 274 13.39 -17.58 -18.16
N LEU A 275 14.19 -18.18 -19.06
CA LEU A 275 13.94 -19.51 -19.64
C LEU A 275 14.43 -20.66 -18.75
N GLU A 276 15.22 -20.38 -17.71
CA GLU A 276 15.74 -21.37 -16.75
C GLU A 276 14.88 -21.55 -15.48
N ILE A 277 13.80 -20.76 -15.33
CA ILE A 277 12.85 -20.81 -14.19
C ILE A 277 11.64 -21.68 -14.55
#